data_AF-A0AAC9JHG1-F1
#
_entry.id   AF-A0AAC9JHG1-F1
#
_cell.length_a   1.000
_cell.length_b   1.000
_cell.length_c   1.000
_cell.angle_alpha   90.00
_cell.angle_beta   90.00
_cell.angle_gamma   90.00
#
_symmetry.space_group_name_H-M   'P 1'
#
loop_
_entity.id
_entity.type
_entity.pdbx_description
1 polymer ?
#
loop_
_entity_poly.entity_id
_entity_poly.type
_entity_poly.pdbx_seq_one_letter_code
_entity_poly.pdbx_strand_id
1 'polypeptide(L)'
;MTGNRKHGFMRSSKAGRNDFGMAQSFFCDACEKEHGQSVERTGLKHFIGSDVLICDRKYFQMKDAESKAQSNTSKAISKLKRLKSKIGLADDKGRKHRIDFIATVLIHQLKDELNSYQLFDEHGIGERDFDTCFEMHDGDLVVHGLVALAKKNYWLKANMKKAFGPACFNDWVATYKNVEANAITAQTNGSEGQLALTL
;
A
#
# COMPACT_ATOMS: atom_id res chain seq x y z
N MET A 1 -13.79 -22.27 -47.28
CA MET A 1 -12.48 -22.48 -46.60
C MET A 1 -11.85 -21.12 -46.36
N THR A 2 -11.93 -20.60 -45.13
CA THR A 2 -11.36 -19.28 -44.81
C THR A 2 -10.73 -19.35 -43.42
N GLY A 3 -9.41 -19.13 -43.38
CA GLY A 3 -8.53 -19.45 -42.27
C GLY A 3 -8.60 -18.48 -41.09
N ASN A 4 -8.47 -19.07 -39.90
CA ASN A 4 -8.38 -18.44 -38.59
C ASN A 4 -6.91 -18.08 -38.31
N ARG A 5 -6.56 -16.79 -38.15
CA ARG A 5 -5.24 -16.38 -37.64
C ARG A 5 -5.37 -15.86 -36.22
N LYS A 6 -5.31 -16.77 -35.24
CA LYS A 6 -5.01 -16.42 -33.85
C LYS A 6 -3.49 -16.34 -33.70
N HIS A 7 -2.98 -15.14 -33.47
CA HIS A 7 -1.62 -14.94 -32.96
C HIS A 7 -1.55 -15.49 -31.53
N GLY A 8 -1.21 -16.76 -31.40
CA GLY A 8 -0.82 -17.37 -30.14
C GLY A 8 0.62 -16.95 -29.83
N PHE A 9 0.80 -16.15 -28.79
CA PHE A 9 2.09 -15.96 -28.13
C PHE A 9 2.68 -17.35 -27.84
N MET A 10 3.88 -17.62 -28.39
CA MET A 10 4.60 -18.88 -28.16
C MET A 10 4.73 -19.13 -26.66
N ARG A 11 3.96 -20.10 -26.15
CA ARG A 11 4.27 -20.74 -24.88
C ARG A 11 5.40 -21.73 -25.16
N SER A 12 6.63 -21.30 -24.90
CA SER A 12 7.80 -22.17 -24.95
C SER A 12 7.55 -23.46 -24.18
N SER A 13 7.77 -24.58 -24.86
CA SER A 13 7.51 -25.95 -24.42
C SER A 13 8.31 -26.32 -23.18
N LYS A 14 7.67 -27.04 -22.25
CA LYS A 14 8.15 -27.47 -20.93
C LYS A 14 9.21 -28.61 -20.98
N ALA A 15 9.88 -28.82 -22.10
CA ALA A 15 10.81 -29.93 -22.30
C ALA A 15 12.20 -29.38 -22.60
N GLY A 16 13.10 -29.38 -21.60
CA GLY A 16 14.52 -29.12 -21.84
C GLY A 16 15.27 -28.23 -20.84
N ARG A 17 14.74 -27.94 -19.64
CA ARG A 17 15.57 -27.35 -18.57
C ARG A 17 16.05 -28.45 -17.65
N ASN A 18 17.31 -28.82 -17.84
CA ASN A 18 18.05 -29.75 -17.01
C ASN A 18 18.19 -29.17 -15.59
N ASP A 19 18.07 -30.04 -14.59
CA ASP A 19 18.16 -29.77 -13.15
C ASP A 19 19.40 -28.96 -12.74
N PHE A 20 19.24 -27.64 -12.59
CA PHE A 20 20.18 -26.81 -11.83
C PHE A 20 19.42 -25.99 -10.79
N GLY A 21 19.40 -26.53 -9.56
CA GLY A 21 18.91 -25.88 -8.35
C GLY A 21 17.45 -26.18 -8.07
N MET A 22 17.18 -27.07 -7.10
CA MET A 22 15.84 -27.21 -6.53
C MET A 22 15.37 -25.83 -6.04
N ALA A 23 14.42 -25.20 -6.73
CA ALA A 23 13.80 -23.99 -6.26
C ALA A 23 12.99 -24.33 -5.00
N GLN A 24 13.59 -24.09 -3.83
CA GLN A 24 12.94 -24.23 -2.53
C GLN A 24 11.67 -23.36 -2.49
N SER A 25 10.68 -23.77 -1.69
CA SER A 25 9.53 -22.91 -1.38
C SER A 25 10.01 -21.54 -0.91
N PHE A 26 9.24 -20.50 -1.21
CA PHE A 26 9.58 -19.14 -0.78
C PHE A 26 8.37 -18.43 -0.24
N PHE A 27 8.59 -17.56 0.74
CA PHE A 27 7.55 -16.67 1.25
C PHE A 27 7.39 -15.46 0.33
N CYS A 28 6.16 -15.18 -0.08
CA CYS A 28 5.83 -14.02 -0.90
C CYS A 28 5.28 -12.89 -0.04
N ASP A 29 6.00 -11.78 0.04
CA ASP A 29 5.61 -10.61 0.85
C ASP A 29 4.30 -9.95 0.39
N ALA A 30 3.95 -10.12 -0.89
CA ALA A 30 2.72 -9.56 -1.47
C ALA A 30 1.48 -10.43 -1.23
N CYS A 31 1.66 -11.75 -1.16
CA CYS A 31 0.57 -12.69 -0.88
C CYS A 31 0.49 -13.07 0.61
N GLU A 32 1.52 -12.74 1.39
CA GLU A 32 1.69 -13.10 2.80
C GLU A 32 1.57 -14.61 3.05
N LYS A 33 2.12 -15.42 2.13
CA LYS A 33 2.09 -16.89 2.20
C LYS A 33 3.27 -17.53 1.48
N GLU A 34 3.48 -18.81 1.78
CA GLU A 34 4.43 -19.64 1.06
C GLU A 34 3.92 -20.03 -0.33
N HIS A 35 4.82 -19.99 -1.30
CA HIS A 35 4.63 -20.54 -2.64
C HIS A 35 5.53 -21.75 -2.85
N GLY A 36 4.99 -22.75 -3.53
CA GLY A 36 5.73 -23.92 -3.97
C GLY A 36 6.54 -23.65 -5.24
N GLN A 37 7.19 -24.71 -5.73
CA GLN A 37 8.22 -24.68 -6.78
C GLN A 37 7.72 -24.22 -8.16
N SER A 38 6.41 -24.25 -8.40
CA SER A 38 5.80 -23.89 -9.69
C SER A 38 5.60 -22.38 -9.88
N VAL A 39 5.83 -21.57 -8.84
CA VAL A 39 5.63 -20.13 -8.88
C VAL A 39 6.98 -19.44 -8.98
N GLU A 40 7.16 -18.64 -10.03
CA GLU A 40 8.35 -17.83 -10.22
C GLU A 40 8.38 -16.68 -9.19
N ARG A 41 9.61 -16.34 -8.75
CA ARG A 41 9.89 -15.33 -7.73
C ARG A 41 10.70 -14.19 -8.32
N THR A 42 10.31 -12.97 -7.97
CA THR A 42 11.02 -11.74 -8.31
C THR A 42 11.45 -11.03 -7.03
N GLY A 43 12.72 -10.62 -6.99
CA GLY A 43 13.27 -9.84 -5.88
C GLY A 43 13.05 -8.34 -6.06
N LEU A 44 12.75 -7.63 -4.98
CA LEU A 44 12.53 -6.18 -4.96
C LEU A 44 13.65 -5.38 -4.29
N LYS A 45 14.85 -5.95 -4.17
CA LYS A 45 15.99 -5.34 -3.47
C LYS A 45 16.29 -3.93 -3.94
N HIS A 46 16.32 -3.70 -5.25
CA HIS A 46 16.58 -2.38 -5.83
C HIS A 46 15.48 -1.35 -5.56
N PHE A 47 14.27 -1.79 -5.19
CA PHE A 47 13.13 -0.90 -4.99
C PHE A 47 12.89 -0.57 -3.52
N ILE A 48 12.91 -1.57 -2.64
CA ILE A 48 12.61 -1.43 -1.19
C ILE A 48 13.91 -1.36 -0.36
N GLY A 49 15.07 -1.62 -0.95
CA GLY A 49 16.36 -1.68 -0.23
C GLY A 49 16.52 -2.91 0.67
N SER A 50 15.60 -3.88 0.58
CA SER A 50 15.59 -5.12 1.36
C SER A 50 15.37 -6.33 0.46
N ASP A 51 15.88 -7.49 0.85
CA ASP A 51 15.73 -8.75 0.09
C ASP A 51 14.31 -9.33 0.22
N VAL A 52 13.34 -8.58 -0.31
CA VAL A 52 11.93 -8.96 -0.37
C VAL A 52 11.68 -9.76 -1.65
N LEU A 53 11.06 -10.92 -1.51
CA LEU A 53 10.62 -11.76 -2.61
C LEU A 53 9.10 -11.68 -2.79
N ILE A 54 8.66 -11.56 -4.04
CA ILE A 54 7.25 -11.64 -4.41
C ILE A 54 7.07 -12.57 -5.61
N CYS A 55 5.85 -13.10 -5.79
CA CYS A 55 5.55 -13.88 -6.98
C CYS A 55 5.34 -12.98 -8.20
N ASP A 56 5.66 -13.50 -9.37
CA ASP A 56 5.61 -12.76 -10.63
C ASP A 56 4.23 -12.17 -10.93
N ARG A 57 3.16 -12.91 -10.59
CA ARG A 57 1.79 -12.39 -10.72
C ARG A 57 1.61 -11.08 -9.95
N LYS A 58 2.11 -11.00 -8.72
CA LYS A 58 2.03 -9.79 -7.90
C LYS A 58 2.99 -8.72 -8.38
N TYR A 59 4.15 -9.11 -8.90
CA TYR A 59 5.09 -8.19 -9.52
C TYR A 59 4.48 -7.48 -10.73
N PHE A 60 3.87 -8.21 -11.66
CA PHE A 60 3.22 -7.60 -12.83
C PHE A 60 2.04 -6.72 -12.43
N GLN A 61 1.19 -7.16 -11.47
CA GLN A 61 0.12 -6.30 -10.93
C GLN A 61 0.65 -4.99 -10.33
N MET A 62 1.80 -5.06 -9.65
CA MET A 62 2.47 -3.89 -9.10
C MET A 62 3.01 -2.98 -10.20
N LYS A 63 3.63 -3.53 -11.25
CA LYS A 63 4.13 -2.76 -12.40
C LYS A 63 3.02 -2.08 -13.20
N ASP A 64 1.88 -2.75 -13.38
CA ASP A 64 0.70 -2.15 -13.98
C ASP A 64 0.17 -0.98 -13.13
N ALA A 65 0.15 -1.15 -11.79
CA ALA A 65 -0.24 -0.10 -10.87
C ALA A 65 0.72 1.10 -10.87
N GLU A 66 2.03 0.85 -10.94
CA GLU A 66 3.08 1.87 -11.07
C GLU A 66 2.89 2.69 -12.34
N SER A 67 2.79 2.03 -13.50
CA SER A 67 2.58 2.68 -14.79
C SER A 67 1.28 3.50 -14.82
N LYS A 68 0.21 2.96 -14.24
CA LYS A 68 -1.06 3.67 -14.10
C LYS A 68 -0.95 4.88 -13.16
N ALA A 69 -0.18 4.79 -12.09
CA ALA A 69 0.03 5.91 -11.19
C ALA A 69 0.82 7.04 -11.88
N GLN A 70 1.92 6.71 -12.55
CA GLN A 70 2.75 7.68 -13.28
C GLN A 70 1.97 8.40 -14.38
N SER A 71 1.15 7.69 -15.14
CA SER A 71 0.31 8.29 -16.19
C SER A 71 -0.83 9.17 -15.67
N ASN A 72 -1.19 9.08 -14.38
CA ASN A 72 -2.29 9.85 -13.78
C ASN A 72 -1.81 10.88 -12.73
N THR A 73 -0.53 11.25 -12.75
CA THR A 73 0.06 12.18 -11.77
C THR A 73 -0.66 13.54 -11.72
N SER A 74 -1.00 14.15 -12.85
CA SER A 74 -1.73 15.42 -12.88
C SER A 74 -3.12 15.35 -12.23
N LYS A 75 -3.82 14.21 -12.39
CA LYS A 75 -5.10 13.95 -11.72
C LYS A 75 -4.89 13.74 -10.22
N ALA A 76 -3.80 13.10 -9.82
CA ALA A 76 -3.43 12.92 -8.42
C ALA A 76 -3.19 14.26 -7.73
N ILE A 77 -2.42 15.15 -8.35
CA ILE A 77 -2.18 16.52 -7.88
C ILE A 77 -3.51 17.27 -7.74
N SER A 78 -4.39 17.17 -8.73
CA SER A 78 -5.72 17.79 -8.67
C SER A 78 -6.56 17.25 -7.51
N LYS A 79 -6.45 15.94 -7.21
CA LYS A 79 -7.07 15.32 -6.03
C LYS A 79 -6.46 15.85 -4.73
N LEU A 80 -5.13 15.97 -4.65
CA LEU A 80 -4.44 16.50 -3.47
C LEU A 80 -4.86 17.95 -3.16
N LYS A 81 -4.96 18.83 -4.18
CA LYS A 81 -5.48 20.21 -4.01
C LYS A 81 -6.87 20.23 -3.37
N ARG A 82 -7.75 19.33 -3.80
CA ARG A 82 -9.11 19.20 -3.26
C ARG A 82 -9.16 18.64 -1.84
N LEU A 83 -8.20 17.78 -1.49
CA LEU A 83 -8.10 17.18 -0.16
C LEU A 83 -7.48 18.15 0.85
N LYS A 84 -6.51 18.96 0.42
CA LYS A 84 -5.80 19.94 1.27
C LYS A 84 -6.75 20.84 2.07
N SER A 85 -7.86 21.30 1.49
CA SER A 85 -8.83 22.13 2.23
C SER A 85 -9.65 21.37 3.29
N LYS A 86 -9.49 20.05 3.39
CA LYS A 86 -10.31 19.15 4.23
C LYS A 86 -9.50 18.33 5.23
N ILE A 87 -8.18 18.25 5.08
CA ILE A 87 -7.32 17.48 5.99
C ILE A 87 -7.29 18.05 7.42
N GLY A 88 -7.61 19.33 7.60
CA GLY A 88 -7.69 19.98 8.92
C GLY A 88 -9.02 19.78 9.66
N LEU A 89 -9.98 19.03 9.09
CA LEU A 89 -11.25 18.76 9.78
C LEU A 89 -11.04 17.74 10.91
N ALA A 90 -11.55 18.00 12.11
CA ALA A 90 -11.34 17.14 13.28
C ALA A 90 -12.24 15.88 13.32
N ASP A 91 -13.17 15.75 12.37
CA ASP A 91 -14.15 14.66 12.35
C ASP A 91 -13.66 13.42 11.57
N ASP A 92 -14.48 12.35 11.56
CA ASP A 92 -14.20 11.13 10.79
C ASP A 92 -14.05 11.39 9.28
N LYS A 93 -14.72 12.42 8.74
CA LYS A 93 -14.53 12.81 7.33
C LYS A 93 -13.13 13.38 7.11
N GLY A 94 -12.66 14.25 8.00
CA GLY A 94 -11.29 14.74 8.01
C GLY A 94 -10.27 13.61 8.04
N ARG A 95 -10.47 12.62 8.92
CA ARG A 95 -9.61 11.42 8.99
C ARG A 95 -9.53 10.69 7.65
N LYS A 96 -10.68 10.44 7.01
CA LYS A 96 -10.74 9.81 5.68
C LYS A 96 -9.99 10.63 4.63
N HIS A 97 -10.10 11.95 4.69
CA HIS A 97 -9.35 12.84 3.81
C HIS A 97 -7.83 12.78 4.04
N ARG A 98 -7.37 12.69 5.30
CA ARG A 98 -5.96 12.50 5.66
C ARG A 98 -5.41 11.18 5.11
N ILE A 99 -6.13 10.07 5.32
CA ILE A 99 -5.77 8.75 4.77
C ILE A 99 -5.68 8.81 3.24
N ASP A 100 -6.70 9.38 2.59
CA ASP A 100 -6.74 9.51 1.13
C ASP A 100 -5.60 10.40 0.59
N PHE A 101 -5.23 11.44 1.32
CA PHE A 101 -4.15 12.35 0.96
C PHE A 101 -2.82 11.59 0.95
N ILE A 102 -2.46 10.97 2.08
CA ILE A 102 -1.21 10.21 2.21
C ILE A 102 -1.17 9.04 1.22
N ALA A 103 -2.25 8.29 1.08
CA ALA A 103 -2.31 7.18 0.11
C ALA A 103 -2.09 7.68 -1.32
N THR A 104 -2.64 8.85 -1.68
CA THR A 104 -2.44 9.45 -3.01
C THR A 104 -0.99 9.88 -3.22
N VAL A 105 -0.37 10.53 -2.24
CA VAL A 105 1.06 10.91 -2.29
C VAL A 105 1.92 9.67 -2.51
N LEU A 106 1.72 8.61 -1.72
CA LEU A 106 2.54 7.40 -1.78
C LEU A 106 2.29 6.59 -3.06
N ILE A 107 1.05 6.43 -3.52
CA ILE A 107 0.75 5.69 -4.77
C ILE A 107 1.40 6.35 -5.97
N HIS A 108 1.39 7.68 -6.02
CA HIS A 108 1.97 8.46 -7.11
C HIS A 108 3.45 8.82 -6.89
N GLN A 109 4.07 8.31 -5.82
CA GLN A 109 5.47 8.55 -5.44
C GLN A 109 5.83 10.03 -5.25
N LEU A 110 4.87 10.85 -4.82
CA LEU A 110 5.03 12.31 -4.73
C LEU A 110 5.73 12.82 -3.47
N LYS A 111 6.31 11.91 -2.65
CA LYS A 111 6.91 12.28 -1.37
C LYS A 111 8.18 13.11 -1.57
N ASP A 112 9.00 12.76 -2.55
CA ASP A 112 10.24 13.49 -2.81
C ASP A 112 9.95 14.92 -3.33
N GLU A 113 8.90 15.12 -4.13
CA GLU A 113 8.51 16.46 -4.60
C GLU A 113 7.84 17.33 -3.52
N LEU A 114 7.25 16.71 -2.49
CA LEU A 114 6.83 17.43 -1.28
C LEU A 114 8.03 17.95 -0.50
N ASN A 115 9.08 17.13 -0.37
CA ASN A 115 10.29 17.45 0.37
C ASN A 115 11.18 18.46 -0.37
N SER A 116 11.15 18.48 -1.71
CA SER A 116 11.94 19.39 -2.55
C SER A 116 11.28 20.75 -2.80
N TYR A 117 10.11 21.02 -2.20
CA TYR A 117 9.27 22.22 -2.40
C TYR A 117 8.71 22.42 -3.82
N GLN A 118 9.05 21.58 -4.80
CA GLN A 118 8.54 21.70 -6.16
C GLN A 118 7.01 21.67 -6.20
N LEU A 119 6.39 20.76 -5.45
CA LEU A 119 4.93 20.66 -5.39
C LEU A 119 4.29 21.85 -4.67
N PHE A 120 5.04 22.50 -3.78
CA PHE A 120 4.57 23.69 -3.07
C PHE A 120 4.57 24.90 -4.00
N ASP A 121 5.65 25.12 -4.74
CA ASP A 121 5.77 26.27 -5.64
C ASP A 121 4.76 26.22 -6.79
N GLU A 122 4.58 25.03 -7.39
CA GLU A 122 3.68 24.89 -8.54
C GLU A 122 2.20 24.76 -8.13
N HIS A 123 1.92 24.17 -6.97
CA HIS A 123 0.59 23.68 -6.62
C HIS A 123 0.12 24.03 -5.21
N GLY A 124 0.96 24.67 -4.41
CA GLY A 124 0.66 25.04 -3.04
C GLY A 124 0.48 23.85 -2.12
N ILE A 125 1.09 22.69 -2.42
CA ILE A 125 1.02 21.48 -1.59
C ILE A 125 2.42 21.19 -1.06
N GLY A 126 2.61 21.22 0.25
CA GLY A 126 3.93 21.04 0.87
C GLY A 126 3.95 20.00 1.97
N GLU A 127 5.14 19.75 2.51
CA GLU A 127 5.39 18.82 3.61
C GLU A 127 4.49 19.07 4.82
N ARG A 128 4.21 20.34 5.18
CA ARG A 128 3.29 20.66 6.28
C ARG A 128 1.88 20.11 6.08
N ASP A 129 1.40 20.01 4.84
CA ASP A 129 0.09 19.38 4.55
C ASP A 129 0.16 17.86 4.79
N PHE A 130 1.33 17.25 4.54
CA PHE A 130 1.60 15.86 4.83
C PHE A 130 1.65 15.60 6.34
N ASP A 131 2.36 16.44 7.10
CA ASP A 131 2.49 16.31 8.57
C ASP A 131 1.16 16.54 9.28
N THR A 132 0.37 17.50 8.80
CA THR A 132 -1.02 17.72 9.26
C THR A 132 -1.84 16.44 9.20
N CYS A 133 -1.55 15.52 8.27
CA CYS A 133 -2.28 14.26 8.20
C CYS A 133 -2.00 13.30 9.38
N PHE A 134 -0.96 13.52 10.16
CA PHE A 134 -0.64 12.73 11.36
C PHE A 134 -0.83 13.53 12.67
N GLU A 135 -0.81 14.86 12.61
CA GLU A 135 -0.82 15.76 13.79
C GLU A 135 -2.22 16.17 14.26
N MET A 136 -3.30 15.66 13.65
CA MET A 136 -4.70 16.00 14.01
C MET A 136 -5.26 15.17 15.18
N HIS A 137 -4.39 14.71 16.08
CA HIS A 137 -4.72 13.82 17.23
C HIS A 137 -5.39 12.50 16.87
N ASP A 138 -5.35 12.10 15.60
CA ASP A 138 -5.89 10.83 15.12
C ASP A 138 -4.88 10.04 14.27
N GLY A 139 -3.59 10.35 14.42
CA GLY A 139 -2.49 9.73 13.67
C GLY A 139 -2.52 8.20 13.69
N ASP A 140 -2.80 7.58 14.84
CA ASP A 140 -2.91 6.12 14.94
C ASP A 140 -4.05 5.55 14.08
N LEU A 141 -5.16 6.27 13.97
CA LEU A 141 -6.29 5.86 13.14
C LEU A 141 -6.00 6.10 11.65
N VAL A 142 -5.21 7.13 11.32
CA VAL A 142 -4.72 7.36 9.96
C VAL A 142 -3.74 6.25 9.54
N VAL A 143 -2.79 5.89 10.41
CA VAL A 143 -1.87 4.75 10.21
C VAL A 143 -2.65 3.45 10.06
N HIS A 144 -3.64 3.20 10.92
CA HIS A 144 -4.53 2.03 10.82
C HIS A 144 -5.21 1.97 9.44
N GLY A 145 -5.79 3.08 8.99
CA GLY A 145 -6.43 3.18 7.67
C GLY A 145 -5.46 2.93 6.51
N LEU A 146 -4.25 3.47 6.58
CA LEU A 146 -3.22 3.27 5.55
C LEU A 146 -2.75 1.82 5.48
N VAL A 147 -2.48 1.18 6.62
CA VAL A 147 -2.10 -0.23 6.67
C VAL A 147 -3.23 -1.12 6.16
N ALA A 148 -4.48 -0.82 6.50
CA ALA A 148 -5.65 -1.54 5.97
C ALA A 148 -5.75 -1.45 4.44
N LEU A 149 -5.45 -0.28 3.85
CA LEU A 149 -5.38 -0.11 2.39
C LEU A 149 -4.20 -0.87 1.79
N ALA A 150 -3.03 -0.82 2.43
CA ALA A 150 -1.80 -1.48 1.96
C ALA A 150 -1.93 -3.01 1.92
N LYS A 151 -2.68 -3.61 2.85
CA LYS A 151 -2.99 -5.06 2.83
C LYS A 151 -3.78 -5.47 1.57
N LYS A 152 -4.54 -4.55 0.96
CA LYS A 152 -5.31 -4.78 -0.27
C LYS A 152 -4.56 -4.33 -1.53
N ASN A 153 -3.60 -3.41 -1.39
CA ASN A 153 -2.84 -2.83 -2.48
C ASN A 153 -1.33 -2.93 -2.22
N TYR A 154 -0.69 -3.92 -2.85
CA TYR A 154 0.73 -4.15 -2.65
C TYR A 154 1.62 -3.00 -3.14
N TRP A 155 1.20 -2.24 -4.16
CA TRP A 155 1.96 -1.08 -4.62
C TRP A 155 2.05 -0.01 -3.53
N LEU A 156 0.95 0.25 -2.83
CA LEU A 156 0.95 1.13 -1.66
C LEU A 156 1.84 0.56 -0.54
N LYS A 157 1.74 -0.74 -0.22
CA LYS A 157 2.61 -1.40 0.78
C LYS A 157 4.10 -1.23 0.45
N ALA A 158 4.48 -1.44 -0.80
CA ALA A 158 5.86 -1.31 -1.27
C ALA A 158 6.34 0.14 -1.17
N ASN A 159 5.51 1.12 -1.57
CA ASN A 159 5.84 2.55 -1.46
C ASN A 159 5.94 3.02 -0.01
N MET A 160 5.11 2.50 0.91
CA MET A 160 5.25 2.78 2.34
C MET A 160 6.61 2.31 2.87
N LYS A 161 6.99 1.05 2.56
CA LYS A 161 8.31 0.52 2.95
C LYS A 161 9.46 1.30 2.34
N LYS A 162 9.34 1.73 1.08
CA LYS A 162 10.35 2.56 0.39
C LYS A 162 10.47 3.96 1.03
N ALA A 163 9.34 4.61 1.31
CA ALA A 163 9.28 6.00 1.78
C ALA A 163 9.70 6.18 3.25
N PHE A 164 9.40 5.20 4.11
CA PHE A 164 9.62 5.29 5.56
C PHE A 164 10.64 4.29 6.10
N GLY A 165 11.04 3.33 5.26
CA GLY A 165 11.90 2.22 5.66
C GLY A 165 11.13 1.06 6.33
N PRO A 166 11.75 -0.14 6.40
CA PRO A 166 11.11 -1.32 6.96
C PRO A 166 10.77 -1.22 8.46
N ALA A 167 11.62 -0.55 9.25
CA ALA A 167 11.41 -0.41 10.69
C ALA A 167 10.13 0.39 10.99
N CYS A 168 10.01 1.58 10.40
CA CYS A 168 8.81 2.41 10.56
C CYS A 168 7.54 1.72 10.05
N PHE A 169 7.63 0.99 8.92
CA PHE A 169 6.49 0.19 8.45
C PHE A 169 6.06 -0.89 9.44
N ASN A 170 7.01 -1.55 10.12
CA ASN A 170 6.69 -2.55 11.14
C ASN A 170 6.02 -1.92 12.37
N ASP A 171 6.47 -0.74 12.79
CA ASP A 171 5.81 0.02 13.86
C ASP A 171 4.38 0.38 13.47
N TRP A 172 4.15 0.79 12.23
CA TRP A 172 2.79 1.07 11.72
C TRP A 172 1.91 -0.18 11.72
N VAL A 173 2.47 -1.35 11.39
CA VAL A 173 1.74 -2.63 11.49
C VAL A 173 1.41 -2.97 12.95
N ALA A 174 2.28 -2.62 13.91
CA ALA A 174 1.99 -2.77 15.33
C ALA A 174 0.86 -1.82 15.77
N THR A 175 0.90 -0.55 15.38
CA THR A 175 -0.19 0.42 15.62
C THR A 175 -1.51 -0.09 15.06
N TYR A 176 -1.53 -0.62 13.83
CA TYR A 176 -2.71 -1.22 13.22
C TYR A 176 -3.29 -2.34 14.11
N LYS A 177 -2.45 -3.27 14.61
CA LYS A 177 -2.90 -4.36 15.50
C LYS A 177 -3.44 -3.86 16.83
N ASN A 178 -2.81 -2.84 17.41
CA ASN A 178 -3.25 -2.24 18.68
C ASN A 178 -4.62 -1.59 18.55
N VAL A 179 -4.88 -0.88 17.45
CA VAL A 179 -6.19 -0.28 17.17
C VAL A 179 -7.27 -1.37 17.00
N GLU A 180 -6.97 -2.45 16.27
CA GLU A 180 -7.90 -3.60 16.12
C GLU A 180 -8.21 -4.26 17.47
N ALA A 181 -7.20 -4.49 18.30
CA ALA A 181 -7.37 -5.08 19.63
C ALA A 181 -8.24 -4.21 20.54
N ASN A 182 -7.97 -2.90 20.58
CA ASN A 182 -8.75 -1.94 21.37
C ASN A 182 -10.22 -1.87 20.92
N ALA A 183 -10.48 -1.97 19.61
CA ALA A 183 -11.83 -2.01 19.07
C ALA A 183 -12.59 -3.27 19.53
N ILE A 184 -11.93 -4.42 19.59
CA ILE A 184 -12.52 -5.67 20.09
C ILE A 184 -12.84 -5.53 21.60
N THR A 185 -11.89 -5.05 22.40
CA THR A 185 -12.10 -4.85 23.85
C THR A 185 -13.23 -3.86 24.15
N ALA A 186 -13.37 -2.80 23.34
CA ALA A 186 -14.48 -1.84 23.49
C ALA A 186 -15.85 -2.50 23.19
N GLN A 187 -15.91 -3.42 22.22
CA GLN A 187 -17.14 -4.15 21.89
C GLN A 187 -17.51 -5.18 22.96
N THR A 188 -16.53 -5.90 23.51
CA THR A 188 -16.78 -6.88 24.59
C THR A 188 -17.29 -6.19 25.85
N ASN A 189 -16.65 -5.10 26.27
CA ASN A 189 -17.04 -4.37 27.49
C ASN A 189 -18.39 -3.65 27.33
N GLY A 190 -18.72 -3.18 26.12
CA GLY A 190 -20.02 -2.60 25.80
C GLY A 190 -21.18 -3.61 25.86
N SER A 191 -20.91 -4.87 25.49
CA SER A 191 -21.91 -5.96 25.55
C SER A 191 -22.19 -6.44 26.98
N GLU A 192 -21.17 -6.48 27.84
CA GLU A 192 -21.33 -6.84 29.26
C GLU A 192 -22.07 -5.74 30.05
N GLY A 193 -21.84 -4.46 29.74
CA GLY A 193 -22.56 -3.34 30.33
C GLY A 193 -24.05 -3.29 29.96
N GLN A 194 -24.44 -3.78 28.78
CA GLN A 194 -25.86 -3.86 28.37
C GLN A 194 -26.61 -5.01 29.04
N LEU A 195 -25.94 -6.13 29.33
CA LEU A 195 -26.50 -7.27 30.07
C LEU A 195 -26.70 -6.95 31.57
N ALA A 196 -25.85 -6.10 32.16
CA ALA A 196 -25.97 -5.70 33.55
C ALA A 196 -27.09 -4.65 33.82
N LEU A 197 -27.66 -4.04 32.77
CA LEU A 197 -28.75 -3.06 32.85
C LEU A 197 -30.14 -3.66 32.54
N THR A 198 -30.21 -4.97 32.30
CA THR A 198 -31.45 -5.70 31.96
C THR A 198 -31.84 -6.80 32.96
N LEU A 199 -31.21 -6.83 34.14
CA LEU A 199 -31.54 -7.69 35.29
C LEU A 199 -31.91 -6.84 36.51
#